data_AF-A0A853F9B6-F1
#
_entry.id   AF-A0A853F9B6-F1
#
_cell.length_a   1.000
_cell.length_b   1.000
_cell.length_c   1.000
_cell.angle_alpha   90.00
_cell.angle_beta   90.00
_cell.angle_gamma   90.00
#
_symmetry.space_group_name_H-M   'P 1'
#
loop_
_entity.id
_entity.type
_entity.pdbx_description
1 polymer ?
#
loop_
_entity_poly.entity_id
_entity_poly.type
_entity_poly.pdbx_seq_one_letter_code
_entity_poly.pdbx_strand_id
1 'polypeptide(L)'
;MKIAPFQPAPPGSDSIQPRRGHGAASGATGVGGSPGSAVAFSSAGRNLAVLQDGSGDIDMARVQALREAIANGKLTMDPSRIADGLLASVRELLR
;
A
#
# COMPACT_ATOMS: atom_id res chain seq x y z
N MET A 1 22.24 -38.24 12.83
CA MET A 1 22.24 -37.04 11.97
C MET A 1 23.05 -35.96 12.65
N LYS A 2 24.09 -35.42 12.00
CA LYS A 2 25.01 -34.40 12.53
C LYS A 2 24.98 -33.24 11.54
N ILE A 3 24.33 -32.14 11.89
CA ILE A 3 24.21 -30.94 11.06
C ILE A 3 25.31 -29.97 11.49
N ALA A 4 26.16 -29.55 10.56
CA ALA A 4 27.20 -28.56 10.81
C ALA A 4 26.60 -27.14 10.88
N PRO A 5 27.17 -26.22 11.68
CA PRO A 5 26.70 -24.84 11.76
C PRO A 5 27.16 -24.01 10.55
N PHE A 6 26.28 -23.11 10.09
CA PHE A 6 26.56 -22.16 9.01
C PHE A 6 27.40 -20.98 9.52
N GLN A 7 28.40 -20.56 8.75
CA GLN A 7 29.18 -19.34 9.00
C GLN A 7 28.92 -18.33 7.86
N PRO A 8 28.46 -17.10 8.14
CA PRO A 8 28.31 -16.08 7.11
C PRO A 8 29.65 -15.38 6.80
N ALA A 9 29.95 -15.20 5.52
CA ALA A 9 31.17 -14.56 5.01
C ALA A 9 31.12 -13.01 5.13
N PRO A 10 32.28 -12.33 5.30
CA PRO A 10 32.32 -10.87 5.40
C PRO A 10 32.16 -10.19 4.03
N PRO A 11 31.59 -8.97 3.97
CA PRO A 11 31.38 -8.26 2.71
C PRO A 11 32.71 -7.74 2.15
N GLY A 12 33.10 -8.25 1.00
CA GLY A 12 34.18 -7.70 0.17
C GLY A 12 33.67 -6.48 -0.61
N SER A 13 34.34 -5.35 -0.43
CA SER A 13 34.21 -4.14 -1.25
C SER A 13 34.63 -4.44 -2.68
N ASP A 14 33.79 -4.14 -3.68
CA ASP A 14 34.26 -4.11 -5.07
C ASP A 14 33.78 -2.87 -5.84
N SER A 15 34.80 -2.05 -6.12
CA SER A 15 35.08 -1.13 -7.23
C SER A 15 33.95 -0.58 -8.11
N ILE A 16 33.88 0.75 -8.16
CA ILE A 16 33.18 1.53 -9.18
C ILE A 16 34.07 1.62 -10.43
N GLN A 17 33.58 1.20 -11.61
CA GLN A 17 34.10 1.71 -12.88
C GLN A 17 33.01 1.82 -13.98
N PRO A 18 32.99 2.90 -14.79
CA PRO A 18 31.82 3.33 -15.55
C PRO A 18 31.85 2.79 -16.98
N ARG A 19 30.67 2.56 -17.57
CA ARG A 19 30.57 2.45 -19.03
C ARG A 19 29.40 3.26 -19.58
N ARG A 20 29.81 4.35 -20.21
CA ARG A 20 29.10 5.37 -20.98
C ARG A 20 28.12 4.75 -21.98
N GLY A 21 26.82 4.86 -21.70
CA GLY A 21 25.72 4.53 -22.60
C GLY A 21 25.23 5.76 -23.34
N HIS A 22 25.18 5.66 -24.66
CA HIS A 22 24.55 6.61 -25.58
C HIS A 22 23.02 6.61 -25.42
N GLY A 23 22.42 7.78 -25.63
CA GLY A 23 21.08 7.90 -26.22
C GLY A 23 19.89 7.73 -25.26
N ALA A 24 19.22 8.84 -25.01
CA ALA A 24 18.05 8.98 -24.15
C ALA A 24 16.81 8.20 -24.63
N ALA A 25 16.12 7.57 -23.69
CA ALA A 25 14.67 7.66 -23.56
C ALA A 25 14.30 7.34 -22.09
N SER A 26 13.87 8.38 -21.37
CA SER A 26 13.27 8.25 -20.04
C SER A 26 12.01 7.41 -20.11
N GLY A 27 11.89 6.41 -19.23
CA GLY A 27 10.65 5.64 -19.07
C GLY A 27 10.76 4.62 -17.96
N ALA A 28 9.95 4.82 -16.92
CA ALA A 28 9.74 3.94 -15.77
C ALA A 28 10.86 3.89 -14.71
N THR A 29 10.81 4.83 -13.77
CA THR A 29 11.13 4.53 -12.36
C THR A 29 10.17 3.43 -11.90
N GLY A 30 10.61 2.17 -12.04
CA GLY A 30 10.01 1.05 -11.35
C GLY A 30 10.10 1.30 -9.86
N VAL A 31 8.94 1.51 -9.23
CA VAL A 31 8.81 1.40 -7.77
C VAL A 31 9.22 -0.03 -7.42
N GLY A 32 10.45 -0.18 -6.93
CA GLY A 32 10.93 -1.38 -6.28
C GLY A 32 10.17 -1.57 -4.97
N GLY A 33 8.94 -2.05 -5.07
CA GLY A 33 8.25 -2.65 -3.94
C GLY A 33 8.95 -3.96 -3.61
N SER A 34 9.41 -4.10 -2.35
CA SER A 34 9.83 -5.39 -1.81
C SER A 34 8.78 -6.45 -2.18
N PRO A 35 9.16 -7.67 -2.62
CA PRO A 35 8.20 -8.74 -2.75
C PRO A 35 7.81 -9.19 -1.33
N GLY A 36 6.91 -8.44 -0.70
CA GLY A 36 6.11 -8.97 0.39
C GLY A 36 5.43 -10.24 -0.12
N SER A 37 5.39 -11.28 0.71
CA SER A 37 4.80 -12.58 0.39
C SER A 37 3.50 -12.40 -0.40
N ALA A 38 3.55 -12.67 -1.70
CA ALA A 38 2.40 -12.54 -2.57
C ALA A 38 1.45 -13.71 -2.28
N VAL A 39 0.46 -13.45 -1.41
CA VAL A 39 -0.58 -14.42 -1.11
C VAL A 39 -1.47 -14.60 -2.33
N ALA A 40 -1.47 -15.81 -2.89
CA ALA A 40 -2.32 -16.15 -4.02
C ALA A 40 -3.78 -16.26 -3.56
N PHE A 41 -4.58 -15.24 -3.85
CA PHE A 41 -6.02 -15.29 -3.61
C PHE A 41 -6.69 -16.32 -4.53
N SER A 42 -7.70 -17.02 -4.00
CA SER A 42 -8.55 -17.90 -4.82
C SER A 42 -9.18 -17.13 -5.99
N SER A 43 -9.52 -17.83 -7.08
CA SER A 43 -10.21 -17.25 -8.24
C SER A 43 -11.50 -16.56 -7.84
N ALA A 44 -12.22 -17.10 -6.85
CA ALA A 44 -13.43 -16.48 -6.30
C ALA A 44 -13.14 -15.14 -5.58
N GLY A 45 -12.05 -15.06 -4.82
CA GLY A 45 -11.65 -13.82 -4.13
C GLY A 45 -11.21 -12.73 -5.10
N ARG A 46 -10.55 -13.10 -6.20
CA ARG A 46 -10.22 -12.17 -7.28
C ARG A 46 -11.47 -11.68 -8.02
N ASN A 47 -12.45 -12.55 -8.26
CA ASN A 47 -13.71 -12.16 -8.90
C ASN A 47 -14.53 -11.22 -8.01
N LEU A 48 -14.56 -11.44 -6.69
CA LEU A 48 -15.18 -10.53 -5.73
C LEU A 48 -14.49 -9.17 -5.68
N ALA A 49 -13.15 -9.13 -5.72
CA ALA A 49 -12.41 -7.87 -5.77
C ALA A 49 -12.71 -7.05 -7.04
N VAL A 50 -12.95 -7.73 -8.17
CA VAL A 50 -13.38 -7.09 -9.43
C VAL A 50 -14.83 -6.60 -9.35
N LEU A 51 -15.72 -7.34 -8.68
CA LEU A 51 -17.10 -6.91 -8.43
C LEU A 51 -17.19 -5.77 -7.41
N GLN A 52 -16.18 -5.63 -6.55
CA GLN A 52 -15.99 -4.52 -5.61
C GLN A 52 -15.17 -3.37 -6.18
N ASP A 53 -14.96 -3.30 -7.51
CA ASP A 53 -14.47 -2.08 -8.14
C ASP A 53 -15.50 -0.98 -7.88
N GLY A 54 -15.35 -0.28 -6.75
CA GLY A 54 -16.31 0.65 -6.15
C GLY A 54 -16.49 1.94 -6.94
N SER A 55 -16.16 1.93 -8.22
CA SER A 55 -16.35 3.02 -9.16
C SER A 55 -17.83 3.40 -9.32
N GLY A 56 -18.78 2.53 -8.94
CA GLY A 56 -20.22 2.81 -8.88
C GLY A 56 -20.77 3.29 -7.52
N ASP A 57 -20.09 2.97 -6.40
CA ASP A 57 -20.59 3.25 -5.04
C ASP A 57 -20.10 4.60 -4.47
N ILE A 58 -19.21 5.28 -5.20
CA ILE A 58 -18.61 6.55 -4.77
C ILE A 58 -19.45 7.73 -5.28
N ASP A 59 -20.08 8.45 -4.36
CA ASP A 59 -20.74 9.71 -4.65
C ASP A 59 -19.71 10.82 -4.90
N MET A 60 -19.40 11.04 -6.18
CA MET A 60 -18.46 12.08 -6.62
C MET A 60 -18.92 13.49 -6.25
N ALA A 61 -20.22 13.77 -6.20
CA ALA A 61 -20.73 15.09 -5.82
C ALA A 61 -20.42 15.38 -4.35
N ARG A 62 -20.65 14.39 -3.48
CA ARG A 62 -20.28 14.46 -2.06
C ARG A 62 -18.78 14.61 -1.87
N VAL A 63 -17.97 13.87 -2.64
CA VAL A 63 -16.51 13.97 -2.58
C VAL A 63 -16.03 15.38 -2.93
N GLN A 64 -16.56 16.00 -3.99
CA GLN A 64 -16.17 17.37 -4.35
C GLN A 64 -16.56 18.38 -3.27
N ALA A 65 -17.79 18.31 -2.75
CA ALA A 65 -18.22 19.18 -1.65
C ALA A 65 -17.33 19.01 -0.41
N LEU A 66 -16.92 17.78 -0.09
CA LEU A 66 -16.03 17.52 1.03
C LEU A 66 -14.62 18.06 0.77
N ARG A 67 -14.08 17.92 -0.45
CA ARG A 67 -12.79 18.49 -0.85
C ARG A 67 -12.79 20.00 -0.73
N GLU A 68 -13.85 20.66 -1.16
CA GLU A 68 -14.03 22.10 -1.00
C GLU A 68 -14.11 22.51 0.48
N ALA A 69 -14.87 21.77 1.31
CA ALA A 69 -14.96 22.05 2.74
C ALA A 69 -13.60 21.91 3.46
N ILE A 70 -12.78 20.94 3.04
CA ILE A 70 -11.40 20.76 3.54
C ILE A 70 -10.52 21.92 3.08
N ALA A 71 -10.55 22.28 1.79
CA ALA A 71 -9.75 23.37 1.23
C ALA A 71 -10.07 24.72 1.88
N ASN A 72 -11.35 24.97 2.19
CA ASN A 72 -11.81 26.17 2.86
C ASN A 72 -11.63 26.14 4.39
N GLY A 73 -11.08 25.07 4.96
CA GLY A 73 -10.88 24.90 6.40
C GLY A 73 -12.18 24.82 7.23
N LYS A 74 -13.31 24.54 6.59
CA LYS A 74 -14.65 24.50 7.23
C LYS A 74 -15.02 23.13 7.78
N LEU A 75 -14.25 22.09 7.44
CA LEU A 75 -14.47 20.76 7.96
C LEU A 75 -13.94 20.65 9.40
N THR A 76 -14.83 20.75 10.38
CA THR A 76 -14.51 20.53 11.79
C THR A 76 -14.55 19.03 12.12
N MET A 77 -13.47 18.50 12.68
CA MET A 77 -13.41 17.12 13.15
C MET A 77 -14.00 17.02 14.56
N ASP A 78 -14.86 16.03 14.79
CA ASP A 78 -15.39 15.70 16.13
C ASP A 78 -14.62 14.49 16.70
N PRO A 79 -13.77 14.67 17.72
CA PRO A 79 -13.00 13.58 18.32
C PRO A 79 -13.86 12.50 18.96
N SER A 80 -15.06 12.84 19.44
CA SER A 80 -15.96 11.91 20.13
C SER A 80 -16.46 10.84 19.15
N ARG A 81 -16.85 11.27 17.94
CA ARG A 81 -17.28 10.35 16.88
C ARG A 81 -16.16 9.42 16.42
N ILE A 82 -14.91 9.89 16.45
CA ILE A 82 -13.74 9.06 16.12
C ILE A 82 -13.54 8.00 17.20
N ALA A 83 -13.61 8.38 18.48
CA ALA A 83 -13.49 7.44 19.60
C ALA A 83 -14.58 6.36 19.54
N ASP A 84 -15.83 6.75 19.26
CA ASP A 84 -16.94 5.83 19.10
C ASP A 84 -16.75 4.87 17.92
N GLY A 85 -16.29 5.40 16.77
CA GLY A 85 -16.00 4.58 15.58
C GLY A 85 -14.87 3.58 15.81
N LEU A 86 -13.81 3.99 16.51
CA LEU A 86 -12.71 3.10 16.90
C LEU A 86 -13.20 1.98 17.84
N LEU A 87 -13.99 2.33 18.85
CA LEU A 87 -14.54 1.35 19.79
C LEU A 87 -15.51 0.38 19.11
N ALA A 88 -16.35 0.87 18.19
CA ALA A 88 -17.25 0.03 17.40
C ALA A 88 -16.46 -0.96 16.53
N SER A 89 -15.39 -0.50 15.88
CA SER A 89 -14.52 -1.34 15.05
C SER A 89 -13.85 -2.45 15.87
N VAL A 90 -13.37 -2.12 17.07
CA VAL A 90 -12.79 -3.11 18.00
C VAL A 90 -13.84 -4.12 18.47
N ARG A 91 -15.07 -3.68 18.77
CA ARG A 91 -16.16 -4.57 19.19
C ARG A 91 -16.55 -5.56 18.09
N GLU A 92 -16.58 -5.12 16.83
CA GLU A 92 -16.86 -5.99 15.68
C GLU A 92 -15.81 -7.12 15.57
N LEU A 93 -14.53 -6.81 15.81
CA LEU A 93 -13.45 -7.79 15.78
C LEU A 93 -13.47 -8.81 16.93
N LEU A 94 -14.17 -8.50 18.03
CA LEU A 94 -14.29 -9.34 19.21
C LEU A 94 -15.58 -10.19 19.24
N ARG A 95 -16.39 -10.13 18.18
CA ARG A 95 -17.52 -11.03 17.96
C ARG A 95 -17.10 -12.27 17.20
#